data_AF-A0AAN9GDW7-F1
#
_entry.id   AF-A0AAN9GDW7-F1
#
_cell.length_a   1.000
_cell.length_b   1.000
_cell.length_c   1.000
_cell.angle_alpha   90.00
_cell.angle_beta   90.00
_cell.angle_gamma   90.00
#
_symmetry.space_group_name_H-M   'P 1'
#
loop_
_entity.id
_entity.type
_entity.pdbx_description
1 polymer ?
#
loop_
_entity_poly.entity_id
_entity_poly.type
_entity_poly.pdbx_seq_one_letter_code
_entity_poly.pdbx_strand_id
1 'polypeptide(L)'
;MAAAESLANGIKDLQVNDEQSNNLTYQEQSDAFVQLWGFALDDLYKIALKFFKEKEGKALQLSYQDKLRLVAYTKQVSHGKYTAEAMPDVGFLDVVGNDRSCDPGDWQAWQVLGDMSKEKAMTEFVEQLDAKSSLFKPYVKAHKAEQEEMQRKTQEAEDAKKKEEEDKLQRLAEEEALRRQEIDKQRQHDQEMQIRAALNQQTAAQFKQYVQQQYPYNPQLQDALIEHLQEQHYQQYMQQVYQQQILHQQQQFQQLQKMQKDGTPPSDSGHNTAVSTVLPPILPNGINGAGDSSTPEEGDDANASMPPMPEIVPASLWTRKDLKEFKNSLRKSKENVITVSSLATATVRVPTHEDGTCLFWEFATDHYDIGFGVYFEWTIAPSNTVSVHVSESSDEEEFEEERPGVEAEAKGDDVERGGKTAPSDKPPTDEIIPVYRRDCHEEVYCGSHVYPGRGVYLLKFDNSYSLWRSKTLYYRVYYSR
;
A
#
# COMPACT_ATOMS: atom_id res chain seq x y z
N MET A 1 -54.19 -50.61 31.04
CA MET A 1 -53.98 -50.97 29.63
C MET A 1 -53.29 -49.79 28.96
N ALA A 2 -52.25 -50.13 28.20
CA ALA A 2 -51.28 -49.28 27.49
C ALA A 2 -51.95 -48.28 26.49
N ALA A 3 -51.29 -47.27 25.94
CA ALA A 3 -49.86 -47.13 25.65
C ALA A 3 -49.39 -45.66 25.66
N ALA A 4 -48.21 -45.46 26.23
CA ALA A 4 -47.36 -44.31 25.98
C ALA A 4 -46.53 -44.59 24.73
N GLU A 5 -46.59 -43.72 23.72
CA GLU A 5 -45.76 -43.82 22.52
C GLU A 5 -44.39 -43.19 22.77
N SER A 6 -43.39 -44.02 22.55
CA SER A 6 -41.95 -43.75 22.63
C SER A 6 -41.47 -43.07 21.35
N LEU A 7 -41.08 -41.80 21.43
CA LEU A 7 -40.17 -41.16 20.47
C LEU A 7 -38.76 -41.18 21.03
N ALA A 8 -38.06 -42.28 20.79
CA ALA A 8 -36.64 -42.43 21.05
C ALA A 8 -35.84 -41.98 19.82
N ASN A 9 -35.60 -40.67 19.69
CA ASN A 9 -34.54 -40.18 18.81
C ASN A 9 -33.21 -40.27 19.57
N GLY A 10 -32.22 -40.96 18.96
CA GLY A 10 -30.90 -41.29 19.51
C GLY A 10 -29.95 -40.11 19.71
N ILE A 11 -30.43 -39.00 20.29
CA ILE A 11 -29.68 -37.78 20.61
C ILE A 11 -29.21 -37.80 22.09
N LYS A 12 -29.45 -38.89 22.83
CA LYS A 12 -29.14 -38.98 24.26
C LYS A 12 -27.65 -39.13 24.62
N ASP A 13 -26.78 -39.42 23.65
CA ASP A 13 -25.34 -39.61 23.87
C ASP A 13 -24.48 -38.46 23.33
N LEU A 14 -24.91 -37.21 23.56
CA LEU A 14 -24.01 -36.06 23.55
C LEU A 14 -23.63 -35.76 25.00
N GLN A 15 -22.79 -36.62 25.59
CA GLN A 15 -22.13 -36.26 26.84
C GLN A 15 -21.13 -35.15 26.53
N VAL A 16 -21.43 -33.94 27.01
CA VAL A 16 -20.41 -32.93 27.25
C VAL A 16 -19.51 -33.53 28.32
N ASN A 17 -18.30 -33.98 27.94
CA ASN A 17 -17.28 -34.35 28.91
C ASN A 17 -16.85 -33.07 29.64
N ASP A 18 -17.56 -32.74 30.70
CA ASP A 18 -17.22 -31.70 31.68
C ASP A 18 -16.31 -32.28 32.77
N GLU A 19 -15.27 -33.05 32.41
CA GLU A 19 -14.24 -33.45 33.35
C GLU A 19 -12.88 -33.54 32.64
N GLN A 20 -12.22 -32.38 32.51
CA GLN A 20 -10.81 -32.19 32.91
C GLN A 20 -10.47 -30.72 32.70
N SER A 21 -10.45 -29.98 33.81
CA SER A 21 -9.88 -28.65 33.91
C SER A 21 -8.37 -28.70 33.69
N ASN A 22 -7.92 -28.88 32.45
CA ASN A 22 -6.55 -28.57 32.08
C ASN A 22 -6.50 -27.07 31.82
N ASN A 23 -6.07 -26.35 32.85
CA ASN A 23 -5.87 -24.91 32.87
C ASN A 23 -4.62 -24.57 32.02
N LEU A 24 -4.71 -24.80 30.71
CA LEU A 24 -3.72 -24.41 29.72
C LEU A 24 -4.15 -23.09 29.11
N THR A 25 -3.21 -22.17 29.02
CA THR A 25 -3.41 -20.84 28.46
C THR A 25 -3.77 -20.95 26.97
N TYR A 26 -4.58 -20.02 26.44
CA TYR A 26 -4.96 -20.00 25.02
C TYR A 26 -3.76 -20.09 24.06
N GLN A 27 -2.64 -19.47 24.43
CA GLN A 27 -1.37 -19.54 23.70
C GLN A 27 -0.79 -20.97 23.68
N GLU A 28 -0.82 -21.69 24.79
CA GLU A 28 -0.29 -23.06 24.86
C GLU A 28 -1.15 -24.05 24.05
N GLN A 29 -2.46 -23.82 23.98
CA GLN A 29 -3.36 -24.59 23.11
C GLN A 29 -3.08 -24.27 21.64
N SER A 30 -2.97 -22.99 21.28
CA SER A 30 -2.62 -22.57 19.92
C SER A 30 -1.28 -23.15 19.46
N ASP A 31 -0.25 -23.10 20.31
CA ASP A 31 1.08 -23.64 20.02
C ASP A 31 1.06 -25.17 19.84
N ALA A 32 0.26 -25.89 20.63
CA ALA A 32 0.06 -27.32 20.46
C ALA A 32 -0.61 -27.65 19.10
N PHE A 33 -1.58 -26.84 18.66
CA PHE A 33 -2.20 -26.98 17.34
C PHE A 33 -1.22 -26.69 16.21
N VAL A 34 -0.40 -25.63 16.33
CA VAL A 34 0.65 -25.32 15.36
C VAL A 34 1.67 -26.47 15.26
N GLN A 35 2.05 -27.08 16.37
CA GLN A 35 2.97 -28.23 16.36
C GLN A 35 2.35 -29.49 15.74
N LEU A 36 1.07 -29.76 16.01
CA LEU A 36 0.40 -30.98 15.55
C LEU A 36 -0.04 -30.89 14.08
N TRP A 37 -0.55 -29.74 13.67
CA TRP A 37 -1.20 -29.54 12.37
C TRP A 37 -0.44 -28.61 11.43
N GLY A 38 0.50 -27.83 11.96
CA GLY A 38 1.28 -26.86 11.20
C GLY A 38 0.60 -25.51 11.01
N PHE A 39 -0.56 -25.28 11.63
CA PHE A 39 -1.37 -24.07 11.54
C PHE A 39 -1.94 -23.69 12.90
N ALA A 40 -2.17 -22.40 13.13
CA ALA A 40 -2.96 -21.92 14.26
C ALA A 40 -4.42 -22.42 14.14
N LEU A 41 -5.13 -22.50 15.26
CA LEU A 41 -6.48 -23.09 15.31
C LEU A 41 -7.46 -22.39 14.35
N ASP A 42 -7.44 -21.05 14.29
CA ASP A 42 -8.31 -20.28 13.39
C ASP A 42 -8.06 -20.61 11.92
N ASP A 43 -6.80 -20.69 11.50
CA ASP A 43 -6.45 -20.99 10.10
C ASP A 43 -6.69 -22.45 9.75
N LEU A 44 -6.40 -23.37 10.68
CA LEU A 44 -6.73 -24.77 10.53
C LEU A 44 -8.24 -24.97 10.40
N TYR A 45 -9.05 -24.24 11.17
CA TYR A 45 -10.49 -24.26 11.08
C TYR A 45 -10.99 -23.75 9.72
N LYS A 46 -10.40 -22.67 9.17
CA LYS A 46 -10.71 -22.21 7.80
C LYS A 46 -10.38 -23.28 6.75
N ILE A 47 -9.22 -23.94 6.86
CA ILE A 47 -8.80 -25.04 5.97
C ILE A 47 -9.75 -26.23 6.11
N ALA A 48 -10.16 -26.57 7.34
CA ALA A 48 -11.12 -27.62 7.66
C ALA A 48 -12.48 -27.35 7.04
N LEU A 49 -12.99 -26.12 7.16
CA LEU A 49 -14.21 -25.68 6.51
C LEU A 49 -14.12 -25.87 4.99
N LYS A 50 -13.03 -25.41 4.36
CA LYS A 50 -12.81 -25.58 2.91
C LYS A 50 -12.83 -27.06 2.51
N PHE A 51 -12.13 -27.91 3.26
CA PHE A 51 -12.11 -29.36 3.02
C PHE A 51 -13.51 -29.98 3.16
N PHE A 52 -14.22 -29.67 4.24
CA PHE A 52 -15.57 -30.14 4.50
C PHE A 52 -16.48 -29.82 3.30
N LYS A 53 -16.46 -28.57 2.82
CA LYS A 53 -17.26 -28.13 1.66
C LYS A 53 -16.89 -28.83 0.35
N GLU A 54 -15.59 -28.95 0.05
CA GLU A 54 -15.14 -29.49 -1.23
C GLU A 54 -15.37 -31.00 -1.36
N LYS A 55 -15.26 -31.70 -0.23
CA LYS A 55 -15.28 -33.16 -0.19
C LYS A 55 -16.60 -33.74 0.28
N GLU A 56 -17.50 -32.97 0.91
CA GLU A 56 -18.82 -33.42 1.32
C GLU A 56 -19.60 -34.00 0.12
N GLY A 57 -20.17 -35.20 0.31
CA GLY A 57 -20.94 -35.90 -0.72
C GLY A 57 -20.09 -36.52 -1.84
N LYS A 58 -18.77 -36.27 -1.83
CA LYS A 58 -17.79 -36.90 -2.72
C LYS A 58 -16.94 -37.88 -1.92
N ALA A 59 -15.79 -37.41 -1.44
CA ALA A 59 -14.81 -38.21 -0.69
C ALA A 59 -15.06 -38.20 0.83
N LEU A 60 -15.96 -37.35 1.30
CA LEU A 60 -16.39 -37.24 2.69
C LEU A 60 -17.84 -37.71 2.80
N GLN A 61 -18.03 -38.93 3.28
CA GLN A 61 -19.33 -39.56 3.47
C GLN A 61 -19.73 -39.44 4.95
N LEU A 62 -20.56 -38.43 5.25
CA LEU A 62 -21.02 -38.16 6.61
C LEU A 62 -22.45 -38.62 6.79
N SER A 63 -22.73 -39.19 7.97
CA SER A 63 -24.11 -39.43 8.39
C SER A 63 -24.84 -38.10 8.57
N TYR A 64 -26.18 -38.11 8.43
CA TYR A 64 -26.99 -36.92 8.67
C TYR A 64 -26.70 -36.30 10.03
N GLN A 65 -26.61 -37.12 11.08
CA GLN A 65 -26.31 -36.67 12.44
C GLN A 65 -24.92 -36.03 12.56
N ASP A 66 -23.90 -36.57 11.90
CA ASP A 66 -22.55 -35.98 11.91
C ASP A 66 -22.52 -34.64 11.18
N LYS A 67 -23.30 -34.49 10.09
CA LYS A 67 -23.46 -33.21 9.40
C LYS A 67 -24.10 -32.18 10.31
N LEU A 68 -25.19 -32.53 11.00
CA LEU A 68 -25.86 -31.62 11.93
C LEU A 68 -24.91 -31.14 13.03
N ARG A 69 -24.05 -32.02 13.55
CA ARG A 69 -23.02 -31.66 14.54
C ARG A 69 -21.99 -30.69 13.98
N LEU A 70 -21.41 -30.97 12.81
CA LEU A 70 -20.43 -30.08 12.17
C LEU A 70 -21.02 -28.70 11.84
N VAL A 71 -22.28 -28.66 11.40
CA VAL A 71 -23.02 -27.42 11.18
C VAL A 71 -23.28 -26.68 12.50
N ALA A 72 -23.64 -27.40 13.57
CA ALA A 72 -23.84 -26.81 14.89
C ALA A 72 -22.55 -26.14 15.42
N TYR A 73 -21.39 -26.80 15.31
CA TYR A 73 -20.11 -26.18 15.68
C TYR A 73 -19.84 -24.93 14.85
N THR A 74 -20.11 -24.95 13.54
CA THR A 74 -19.91 -23.76 12.70
C THR A 74 -20.80 -22.60 13.14
N LYS A 75 -22.05 -22.88 13.55
CA LYS A 75 -22.96 -21.87 14.09
C LYS A 75 -22.47 -21.34 15.44
N GLN A 76 -21.97 -22.20 16.32
CA GLN A 76 -21.36 -21.80 17.59
C GLN A 76 -20.15 -20.88 17.40
N VAL A 77 -19.31 -21.15 16.41
CA VAL A 77 -18.14 -20.30 16.09
C VAL A 77 -18.55 -18.92 15.59
N SER A 78 -19.58 -18.84 14.74
CA SER A 78 -19.99 -17.57 14.13
C SER A 78 -20.92 -16.73 15.01
N HIS A 79 -21.78 -17.38 15.80
CA HIS A 79 -22.88 -16.73 16.52
C HIS A 79 -22.83 -16.93 18.04
N GLY A 80 -21.92 -17.77 18.54
CA GLY A 80 -21.87 -18.12 19.96
C GLY A 80 -23.06 -18.97 20.39
N LYS A 81 -23.46 -18.83 21.65
CA LYS A 81 -24.57 -19.56 22.28
C LYS A 81 -25.85 -19.40 21.44
N TYR A 82 -26.57 -20.50 21.27
CA TYR A 82 -27.91 -20.46 20.69
C TYR A 82 -28.81 -19.47 21.43
N THR A 83 -29.34 -18.48 20.69
CA THR A 83 -30.44 -17.62 21.15
C THR A 83 -31.52 -17.59 20.06
N ALA A 84 -32.78 -17.54 20.47
CA ALA A 84 -33.92 -17.52 19.55
C ALA A 84 -33.91 -16.30 18.61
N GLU A 85 -33.22 -15.23 19.00
CA GLU A 85 -33.07 -13.99 18.23
C GLU A 85 -31.82 -13.95 17.34
N ALA A 86 -30.76 -14.70 17.68
CA ALA A 86 -29.57 -14.84 16.82
C ALA A 86 -29.77 -15.83 15.66
N MET A 87 -31.02 -16.17 15.33
CA MET A 87 -31.34 -16.90 14.11
C MET A 87 -31.01 -16.02 12.90
N PRO A 88 -29.88 -16.25 12.20
CA PRO A 88 -29.51 -15.42 11.06
C PRO A 88 -30.47 -15.75 9.93
N ASP A 89 -30.79 -14.82 9.03
CA ASP A 89 -31.48 -15.18 7.79
C ASP A 89 -30.62 -16.12 6.92
N VAL A 90 -31.26 -17.02 6.18
CA VAL A 90 -30.72 -18.23 5.50
C VAL A 90 -29.21 -18.24 5.18
N GLY A 91 -28.44 -18.97 5.99
CA GLY A 91 -27.01 -19.23 5.79
C GLY A 91 -26.71 -20.59 5.14
N PHE A 92 -25.64 -20.64 4.34
CA PHE A 92 -25.25 -21.74 3.44
C PHE A 92 -25.16 -23.18 4.01
N LEU A 93 -24.94 -23.36 5.32
CA LEU A 93 -24.79 -24.70 5.91
C LEU A 93 -26.13 -25.40 6.18
N ASP A 94 -27.20 -24.95 5.53
CA ASP A 94 -28.53 -25.56 5.62
C ASP A 94 -28.51 -26.93 4.93
N VAL A 95 -28.47 -28.00 5.73
CA VAL A 95 -28.46 -29.40 5.27
C VAL A 95 -29.80 -29.77 4.61
N VAL A 96 -30.84 -28.94 4.80
CA VAL A 96 -32.15 -29.09 4.18
C VAL A 96 -32.50 -27.81 3.42
N GLY A 97 -32.51 -27.90 2.08
CA GLY A 97 -32.98 -26.82 1.24
C GLY A 97 -34.46 -26.49 1.52
N ASN A 98 -34.75 -25.21 1.67
CA ASN A 98 -36.06 -24.57 1.51
C ASN A 98 -37.10 -24.76 2.64
N ASP A 99 -36.77 -25.31 3.81
CA ASP A 99 -37.76 -25.37 4.90
C ASP A 99 -37.16 -25.31 6.32
N ARG A 100 -36.91 -24.08 6.78
CA ARG A 100 -36.30 -23.77 8.09
C ARG A 100 -37.17 -24.07 9.31
N SER A 101 -38.36 -24.66 9.14
CA SER A 101 -39.36 -24.74 10.23
C SER A 101 -39.77 -26.16 10.65
N CYS A 102 -39.23 -27.21 10.02
CA CYS A 102 -39.84 -28.54 10.13
C CYS A 102 -39.02 -29.60 10.85
N ASP A 103 -37.67 -29.52 10.91
CA ASP A 103 -36.85 -30.56 11.54
C ASP A 103 -36.30 -30.11 12.91
N PRO A 104 -36.78 -30.69 14.02
CA PRO A 104 -36.28 -30.43 15.35
C PRO A 104 -34.77 -30.67 15.55
N GLY A 105 -34.16 -31.54 14.74
CA GLY A 105 -32.78 -31.99 14.96
C GLY A 105 -31.71 -30.90 14.83
N ASP A 106 -31.88 -29.97 13.90
CA ASP A 106 -30.83 -29.01 13.51
C ASP A 106 -30.57 -27.95 14.59
N TRP A 107 -31.64 -27.42 15.18
CA TRP A 107 -31.55 -26.48 16.30
C TRP A 107 -31.30 -27.20 17.62
N GLN A 108 -31.75 -28.46 17.77
CA GLN A 108 -31.40 -29.27 18.95
C GLN A 108 -29.88 -29.49 19.03
N ALA A 109 -29.22 -29.80 17.93
CA ALA A 109 -27.77 -30.01 17.92
C ALA A 109 -26.99 -28.75 18.35
N TRP A 110 -27.41 -27.56 17.91
CA TRP A 110 -26.78 -26.30 18.33
C TRP A 110 -27.17 -25.88 19.75
N GLN A 111 -28.41 -26.08 20.17
CA GLN A 111 -28.85 -25.85 21.55
C GLN A 111 -28.06 -26.68 22.56
N VAL A 112 -27.76 -27.94 22.22
CA VAL A 112 -26.98 -28.85 23.09
C VAL A 112 -25.55 -28.36 23.31
N LEU A 113 -24.99 -27.54 22.41
CA LEU A 113 -23.64 -26.97 22.60
C LEU A 113 -23.58 -25.92 23.72
N GLY A 114 -24.71 -25.33 24.10
CA GLY A 114 -24.79 -24.40 25.23
C GLY A 114 -23.79 -23.23 25.16
N ASP A 115 -23.07 -23.01 26.26
CA ASP A 115 -22.07 -21.94 26.41
C ASP A 115 -20.66 -22.36 25.96
N MET A 116 -20.57 -23.29 25.00
CA MET A 116 -19.30 -23.71 24.41
C MET A 116 -18.54 -22.53 23.80
N SER A 117 -17.26 -22.39 24.14
CA SER A 117 -16.43 -21.31 23.58
C SER A 117 -16.19 -21.49 22.09
N LYS A 118 -15.88 -20.38 21.42
CA LYS A 118 -15.56 -20.34 19.99
C LYS A 118 -14.41 -21.30 19.67
N GLU A 119 -13.38 -21.33 20.51
CA GLU A 119 -12.18 -22.14 20.28
C GLU A 119 -12.48 -23.62 20.46
N LYS A 120 -13.25 -23.98 21.50
CA LYS A 120 -13.68 -25.38 21.71
C LYS A 120 -14.54 -25.87 20.54
N ALA A 121 -15.42 -25.02 20.01
CA ALA A 121 -16.21 -25.37 18.83
C ALA A 121 -15.35 -25.56 17.57
N MET A 122 -14.31 -24.74 17.36
CA MET A 122 -13.36 -24.94 16.26
C MET A 122 -12.56 -26.23 16.41
N THR A 123 -12.03 -26.49 17.61
CA THR A 123 -11.28 -27.72 17.91
C THR A 123 -12.12 -28.96 17.65
N GLU A 124 -13.33 -29.03 18.20
CA GLU A 124 -14.25 -30.16 18.01
C GLU A 124 -14.62 -30.33 16.53
N PHE A 125 -14.82 -29.23 15.79
CA PHE A 125 -15.06 -29.31 14.35
C PHE A 125 -13.90 -29.97 13.60
N VAL A 126 -12.66 -29.53 13.87
CA VAL A 126 -11.45 -30.05 13.22
C VAL A 126 -11.22 -31.52 13.60
N GLU A 127 -11.36 -31.87 14.87
CA GLU A 127 -11.14 -33.24 15.37
C GLU A 127 -12.19 -34.21 14.83
N GLN A 128 -13.47 -33.81 14.79
CA GLN A 128 -14.53 -34.61 14.20
C GLN A 128 -14.30 -34.79 12.70
N LEU A 129 -13.86 -33.75 11.99
CA LEU A 129 -13.58 -33.85 10.57
C LEU A 129 -12.40 -34.79 10.27
N ASP A 130 -11.34 -34.76 11.09
CA ASP A 130 -10.22 -35.70 11.01
C ASP A 130 -10.65 -37.14 11.29
N ALA A 131 -11.43 -37.35 12.36
CA ALA A 131 -11.92 -38.67 12.74
C ALA A 131 -12.81 -39.29 11.66
N LYS A 132 -13.59 -38.46 10.95
CA LYS A 132 -14.51 -38.89 9.89
C LYS A 132 -13.86 -38.94 8.52
N SER A 133 -12.64 -38.41 8.36
CA SER A 133 -11.94 -38.40 7.08
C SER A 133 -10.45 -38.61 7.20
N SER A 134 -9.99 -39.78 6.77
CA SER A 134 -8.56 -40.09 6.66
C SER A 134 -7.81 -39.22 5.63
N LEU A 135 -8.53 -38.47 4.80
CA LEU A 135 -7.96 -37.57 3.78
C LEU A 135 -7.72 -36.15 4.31
N PHE A 136 -8.26 -35.81 5.47
CA PHE A 136 -8.16 -34.45 6.00
C PHE A 136 -6.72 -34.09 6.42
N LYS A 137 -6.06 -34.92 7.23
CA LYS A 137 -4.63 -34.73 7.58
C LYS A 137 -3.71 -34.58 6.35
N PRO A 138 -3.76 -35.48 5.35
CA PRO A 138 -3.00 -35.31 4.11
C PRO A 138 -3.32 -34.01 3.37
N TYR A 139 -4.58 -33.57 3.34
CA TYR A 139 -5.00 -32.32 2.72
C TYR A 139 -4.39 -31.10 3.41
N VAL A 140 -4.43 -31.05 4.75
CA VAL A 140 -3.82 -29.96 5.53
C VAL A 140 -2.31 -29.90 5.28
N LYS A 141 -1.63 -31.05 5.28
CA LYS A 141 -0.19 -31.12 4.98
C LYS A 141 0.15 -30.63 3.57
N ALA A 142 -0.68 -30.98 2.58
CA ALA A 142 -0.51 -30.52 1.21
C ALA A 142 -0.73 -29.00 1.08
N HIS A 143 -1.76 -28.47 1.74
CA HIS A 143 -2.05 -27.04 1.78
C HIS A 143 -0.89 -26.25 2.39
N LYS A 144 -0.27 -26.77 3.45
CA LYS A 144 0.94 -26.18 4.05
C LYS A 144 2.09 -26.11 3.06
N ALA A 145 2.40 -27.23 2.40
CA ALA A 145 3.49 -27.28 1.42
C ALA A 145 3.25 -26.34 0.23
N GLU A 146 2.01 -26.21 -0.23
CA GLU A 146 1.63 -25.28 -1.29
C GLU A 146 1.83 -23.82 -0.87
N GLN A 147 1.43 -23.46 0.35
CA GLN A 147 1.61 -22.11 0.89
C GLN A 147 3.09 -21.75 1.07
N GLU A 148 3.91 -22.66 1.61
CA GLU A 148 5.35 -22.47 1.74
C GLU A 148 6.06 -22.34 0.37
N GLU A 149 5.64 -23.13 -0.63
CA GLU A 149 6.19 -23.01 -1.98
C GLU A 149 5.81 -21.68 -2.64
N MET A 150 4.57 -21.22 -2.44
CA MET A 150 4.09 -19.94 -2.95
C MET A 150 4.87 -18.78 -2.33
N GLN A 151 5.06 -18.78 -1.01
CA GLN A 151 5.86 -17.77 -0.32
C GLN A 151 7.31 -17.75 -0.83
N ARG A 152 7.93 -18.93 -1.02
CA ARG A 152 9.29 -19.00 -1.58
C ARG A 152 9.37 -18.40 -2.98
N LYS A 153 8.40 -18.69 -3.85
CA LYS A 153 8.35 -18.12 -5.22
C LYS A 153 8.16 -16.60 -5.21
N THR A 154 7.31 -16.08 -4.33
CA THR A 154 7.11 -14.64 -4.18
C THR A 154 8.40 -13.96 -3.73
N GLN A 155 9.07 -14.51 -2.70
CA GLN A 155 10.35 -13.99 -2.22
C GLN A 155 11.43 -14.03 -3.30
N GLU A 156 11.58 -15.15 -4.02
CA GLU A 156 12.52 -15.29 -5.14
C GLU A 156 12.23 -14.28 -6.26
N ALA A 157 10.95 -14.02 -6.57
CA ALA A 157 10.55 -13.04 -7.59
C ALA A 157 10.84 -11.59 -7.14
N GLU A 158 10.61 -11.26 -5.88
CA GLU A 158 10.95 -9.95 -5.32
C GLU A 158 12.46 -9.70 -5.31
N ASP A 159 13.25 -10.70 -4.89
CA ASP A 159 14.70 -10.60 -4.86
C ASP A 159 15.28 -10.52 -6.28
N ALA A 160 14.69 -11.26 -7.24
CA ALA A 160 15.04 -11.13 -8.66
C ALA A 160 14.72 -9.73 -9.20
N LYS A 161 13.57 -9.15 -8.84
CA LYS A 161 13.18 -7.80 -9.25
C LYS A 161 14.10 -6.74 -8.66
N LYS A 162 14.43 -6.82 -7.36
CA LYS A 162 15.38 -5.92 -6.70
C LYS A 162 16.75 -5.97 -7.38
N LYS A 163 17.23 -7.17 -7.69
CA LYS A 163 18.50 -7.35 -8.41
C LYS A 163 18.47 -6.78 -9.83
N GLU A 164 17.36 -6.96 -10.56
CA GLU A 164 17.20 -6.37 -11.90
C GLU A 164 17.18 -4.84 -11.84
N GLU A 165 16.53 -4.26 -10.83
CA GLU A 165 16.51 -2.80 -10.61
C GLU A 165 17.91 -2.27 -10.23
N GLU A 166 18.64 -2.98 -9.37
CA GLU A 166 20.02 -2.64 -9.02
C GLU A 166 20.96 -2.72 -10.24
N ASP A 167 20.88 -3.80 -11.03
CA ASP A 167 21.67 -3.96 -12.26
C ASP A 167 21.35 -2.86 -13.28
N LYS A 168 20.07 -2.46 -13.40
CA LYS A 168 19.67 -1.32 -14.26
C LYS A 168 20.26 0.00 -13.75
N LEU A 169 20.23 0.24 -12.45
CA LEU A 169 20.77 1.46 -11.86
C LEU A 169 22.29 1.55 -12.03
N GLN A 170 23.00 0.44 -11.83
CA GLN A 170 24.45 0.36 -12.06
C GLN A 170 24.81 0.64 -13.52
N ARG A 171 24.07 0.05 -14.48
CA ARG A 171 24.29 0.32 -15.91
C ARG A 171 24.06 1.78 -16.29
N LEU A 172 23.02 2.41 -15.76
CA LEU A 172 22.76 3.84 -15.98
C LEU A 172 23.87 4.71 -15.40
N ALA A 173 24.35 4.38 -14.20
CA ALA A 173 25.46 5.09 -13.57
C ALA A 173 26.77 4.94 -14.37
N GLU A 174 27.06 3.75 -14.89
CA GLU A 174 28.22 3.49 -15.75
C GLU A 174 28.13 4.27 -17.07
N GLU A 175 26.95 4.29 -17.70
CA GLU A 175 26.71 5.06 -18.93
C GLU A 175 26.87 6.58 -18.69
N GLU A 176 26.34 7.10 -17.58
CA GLU A 176 26.52 8.51 -17.22
C GLU A 176 27.99 8.85 -16.95
N ALA A 177 28.74 7.96 -16.28
CA ALA A 177 30.15 8.14 -16.01
C ALA A 177 30.98 8.17 -17.30
N LEU A 178 30.70 7.26 -18.25
CA LEU A 178 31.32 7.26 -19.58
C LEU A 178 31.03 8.57 -20.34
N ARG A 179 29.78 9.03 -20.31
CA ARG A 179 29.39 10.29 -20.96
C ARG A 179 30.10 11.49 -20.36
N ARG A 180 30.23 11.55 -19.03
CA ARG A 180 30.99 12.61 -18.34
C ARG A 180 32.47 12.57 -18.73
N GLN A 181 33.07 11.37 -18.77
CA GLN A 181 34.46 11.21 -19.18
C GLN A 181 34.69 11.69 -20.62
N GLU A 182 33.76 11.40 -21.52
CA GLU A 182 33.86 11.83 -22.92
C GLU A 182 33.75 13.36 -23.06
N ILE A 183 32.81 13.99 -22.34
CA ILE A 183 32.69 15.45 -22.28
C ILE A 183 33.96 16.09 -21.72
N ASP A 184 34.55 15.52 -20.66
CA ASP A 184 35.78 16.04 -20.07
C ASP A 184 36.98 15.89 -21.01
N LYS A 185 37.10 14.76 -21.73
CA LYS A 185 38.11 14.58 -22.78
C LYS A 185 37.94 15.59 -23.91
N GLN A 186 36.70 15.81 -24.36
CA GLN A 186 36.41 16.77 -25.41
C GLN A 186 36.76 18.19 -24.96
N ARG A 187 36.40 18.57 -23.73
CA ARG A 187 36.77 19.86 -23.15
C ARG A 187 38.29 20.03 -23.05
N GLN A 188 39.02 19.00 -22.63
CA GLN A 188 40.49 19.01 -22.58
C GLN A 188 41.09 19.19 -23.98
N HIS A 189 40.56 18.46 -24.97
CA HIS A 189 41.01 18.58 -26.36
C HIS A 189 40.74 19.98 -26.92
N ASP A 190 39.55 20.54 -26.68
CA ASP A 190 39.18 21.89 -27.09
C ASP A 190 40.09 22.94 -26.43
N GLN A 191 40.40 22.78 -25.13
CA GLN A 191 41.35 23.64 -24.42
C GLN A 191 42.75 23.55 -25.02
N GLU A 192 43.26 22.35 -25.29
CA GLU A 192 44.56 22.16 -25.95
C GLU A 192 44.59 22.85 -27.32
N MET A 193 43.55 22.67 -28.13
CA MET A 193 43.45 23.30 -29.45
C MET A 193 43.42 24.83 -29.37
N GLN A 194 42.68 25.39 -28.40
CA GLN A 194 42.66 26.84 -28.17
C GLN A 194 44.02 27.38 -27.75
N ILE A 195 44.73 26.68 -26.84
CA ILE A 195 46.08 27.05 -26.41
C ILE A 195 47.03 27.01 -27.60
N ARG A 196 47.06 25.90 -28.36
CA ARG A 196 47.89 25.77 -29.58
C ARG A 196 47.61 26.90 -30.57
N ALA A 197 46.34 27.18 -30.86
CA ALA A 197 45.96 28.24 -31.80
C ALA A 197 46.40 29.63 -31.33
N ALA A 198 46.21 29.96 -30.04
CA ALA A 198 46.60 31.24 -29.48
C ALA A 198 48.13 31.44 -29.49
N LEU A 199 48.89 30.41 -29.09
CA LEU A 199 50.35 30.44 -29.17
C LEU A 199 50.84 30.59 -30.61
N ASN A 200 50.25 29.84 -31.55
CA ASN A 200 50.60 29.91 -32.96
C ASN A 200 50.32 31.31 -33.53
N GLN A 201 49.22 31.94 -33.15
CA GLN A 201 48.90 33.31 -33.58
C GLN A 201 49.92 34.32 -33.07
N GLN A 202 50.37 34.18 -31.81
CA GLN A 202 51.35 35.06 -31.21
C GLN A 202 52.72 34.97 -31.88
N THR A 203 53.14 33.76 -32.28
CA THR A 203 54.48 33.51 -32.83
C THR A 203 54.53 33.50 -34.36
N ALA A 204 53.39 33.44 -35.05
CA ALA A 204 53.29 33.30 -36.51
C ALA A 204 54.17 34.30 -37.27
N ALA A 205 54.15 35.59 -36.91
CA ALA A 205 54.94 36.61 -37.60
C ALA A 205 56.44 36.41 -37.44
N GLN A 206 56.89 36.08 -36.22
CA GLN A 206 58.31 35.88 -35.89
C GLN A 206 58.85 34.61 -36.56
N PHE A 207 58.11 33.50 -36.48
CA PHE A 207 58.50 32.25 -37.11
C PHE A 207 58.51 32.36 -38.63
N LYS A 208 57.51 33.00 -39.24
CA LYS A 208 57.47 33.23 -40.68
C LYS A 208 58.67 34.05 -41.17
N GLN A 209 59.04 35.11 -40.45
CA GLN A 209 60.20 35.92 -40.81
C GLN A 209 61.53 35.14 -40.69
N TYR A 210 61.69 34.36 -39.62
CA TYR A 210 62.87 33.51 -39.41
C TYR A 210 63.01 32.46 -40.52
N VAL A 211 61.91 31.79 -40.85
CA VAL A 211 61.89 30.70 -41.83
C VAL A 211 62.08 31.21 -43.27
N GLN A 212 61.54 32.39 -43.61
CA GLN A 212 61.74 33.01 -44.93
C GLN A 212 63.19 33.40 -45.20
N GLN A 213 63.98 33.70 -44.15
CA GLN A 213 65.41 33.95 -44.28
C GLN A 213 66.21 32.67 -44.54
N GLN A 214 65.79 31.55 -43.95
CA GLN A 214 66.48 30.25 -44.06
C GLN A 214 66.18 29.53 -45.38
N TYR A 215 64.92 29.61 -45.87
CA TYR A 215 64.48 28.88 -47.07
C TYR A 215 63.69 29.76 -48.06
N PRO A 216 64.27 30.77 -48.71
CA PRO A 216 63.53 31.82 -49.43
C PRO A 216 62.65 31.35 -50.61
N TYR A 217 62.97 30.21 -51.24
CA TYR A 217 62.33 29.76 -52.50
C TYR A 217 61.54 28.44 -52.37
N ASN A 218 61.37 27.91 -51.16
CA ASN A 218 60.85 26.56 -50.96
C ASN A 218 59.69 26.53 -49.94
N PRO A 219 58.44 26.83 -50.36
CA PRO A 219 57.32 27.05 -49.45
C PRO A 219 56.96 25.81 -48.59
N GLN A 220 57.08 24.59 -49.13
CA GLN A 220 56.78 23.36 -48.38
C GLN A 220 57.75 23.14 -47.21
N LEU A 221 59.04 23.46 -47.39
CA LEU A 221 60.04 23.42 -46.32
C LEU A 221 59.84 24.56 -45.32
N GLN A 222 59.31 25.70 -45.76
CA GLN A 222 58.96 26.79 -44.85
C GLN A 222 57.81 26.35 -43.92
N ASP A 223 56.72 25.81 -44.47
CA ASP A 223 55.56 25.40 -43.67
C ASP A 223 55.92 24.30 -42.67
N ALA A 224 56.67 23.28 -43.10
CA ALA A 224 57.14 22.21 -42.22
C ALA A 224 58.03 22.71 -41.07
N LEU A 225 58.89 23.71 -41.33
CA LEU A 225 59.74 24.29 -40.30
C LEU A 225 58.96 25.18 -39.32
N ILE A 226 57.94 25.90 -39.81
CA ILE A 226 57.04 26.68 -38.95
C ILE A 226 56.27 25.75 -38.02
N GLU A 227 55.72 24.65 -38.53
CA GLU A 227 55.01 23.64 -37.74
C GLU A 227 55.92 23.05 -36.65
N HIS A 228 57.16 22.69 -36.99
CA HIS A 228 58.13 22.17 -36.02
C HIS A 228 58.47 23.19 -34.91
N LEU A 229 58.68 24.46 -35.27
CA LEU A 229 58.95 25.53 -34.31
C LEU A 229 57.75 25.80 -33.40
N GLN A 230 56.53 25.75 -33.94
CA GLN A 230 55.29 25.87 -33.18
C GLN A 230 55.10 24.72 -32.19
N GLU A 231 55.37 23.48 -32.60
CA GLU A 231 55.30 22.30 -31.72
C GLU A 231 56.32 22.41 -30.57
N GLN A 232 57.57 22.81 -30.87
CA GLN A 232 58.59 23.03 -29.83
C GLN A 232 58.19 24.13 -28.85
N HIS A 233 57.65 25.24 -29.36
CA HIS A 233 57.20 26.34 -28.52
C HIS A 233 56.02 25.95 -27.62
N TYR A 234 55.06 25.18 -28.16
CA TYR A 234 53.97 24.61 -27.38
C TYR A 234 54.47 23.70 -26.26
N GLN A 235 55.43 22.81 -26.54
CA GLN A 235 56.02 21.92 -25.53
C GLN A 235 56.69 22.71 -24.39
N GLN A 236 57.47 23.75 -24.71
CA GLN A 236 58.11 24.60 -23.71
C GLN A 236 57.08 25.33 -22.84
N TYR A 237 56.03 25.88 -23.47
CA TYR A 237 54.94 26.54 -22.75
C TYR A 237 54.23 25.58 -21.80
N MET A 238 53.85 24.39 -22.28
CA MET A 238 53.19 23.38 -21.45
C MET A 238 54.05 22.94 -20.25
N GLN A 239 55.37 22.84 -20.44
CA GLN A 239 56.29 22.55 -19.33
C GLN A 239 56.30 23.66 -18.27
N GLN A 240 56.27 24.92 -18.71
CA GLN A 240 56.22 26.08 -17.80
C GLN A 240 54.89 26.14 -17.03
N VAL A 241 53.77 25.93 -17.71
CA VAL A 241 52.44 25.88 -17.10
C VAL A 241 52.37 24.76 -16.06
N TYR A 242 52.86 23.56 -16.39
CA TYR A 242 52.90 22.44 -15.46
C TYR A 242 53.74 22.75 -14.21
N GLN A 243 54.91 23.38 -14.37
CA GLN A 243 55.76 23.79 -13.25
C GLN A 243 55.05 24.83 -12.35
N GLN A 244 54.35 25.80 -12.93
CA GLN A 244 53.51 26.74 -12.16
C GLN A 244 52.39 26.03 -11.41
N GLN A 245 51.74 25.05 -12.03
CA GLN A 245 50.65 24.31 -11.41
C GLN A 245 51.12 23.50 -10.19
N ILE A 246 52.30 22.87 -10.27
CA ILE A 246 52.92 22.18 -9.12
C ILE A 246 53.22 23.17 -7.99
N LEU A 247 53.82 24.33 -8.31
CA LEU A 247 54.13 25.35 -7.31
C LEU A 247 52.86 25.85 -6.62
N HIS A 248 51.78 26.08 -7.39
CA HIS A 248 50.49 26.49 -6.86
C HIS A 248 49.87 25.43 -5.94
N GLN A 249 49.88 24.16 -6.36
CA GLN A 249 49.38 23.05 -5.54
C GLN A 249 50.19 22.89 -4.23
N GLN A 250 51.51 23.04 -4.29
CA GLN A 250 52.37 22.97 -3.10
C GLN A 250 52.10 24.13 -2.12
N GLN A 251 51.83 25.34 -2.63
CA GLN A 251 51.42 26.48 -1.79
C GLN A 251 50.06 26.25 -1.12
N GLN A 252 49.07 25.73 -1.84
CA GLN A 252 47.77 25.38 -1.24
C GLN A 252 47.94 24.33 -0.13
N PHE A 253 48.73 23.28 -0.38
CA PHE A 253 48.99 22.25 0.63
C PHE A 253 49.70 22.81 1.88
N GLN A 254 50.65 23.74 1.70
CA GLN A 254 51.27 24.44 2.84
C GLN A 254 50.28 25.32 3.61
N GLN A 255 49.30 25.94 2.95
CA GLN A 255 48.24 26.70 3.62
C GLN A 255 47.30 25.80 4.43
N LEU A 256 46.89 24.65 3.89
CA LEU A 256 46.09 23.67 4.63
C LEU A 256 46.86 23.09 5.84
N GLN A 257 48.16 22.82 5.70
CA GLN A 257 48.98 22.38 6.83
C GLN A 257 49.13 23.45 7.92
N LYS A 258 49.25 24.74 7.55
CA LYS A 258 49.26 25.84 8.52
C LYS A 258 47.93 25.97 9.25
N MET A 259 46.81 25.76 8.54
CA MET A 259 45.47 25.77 9.13
C MET A 259 45.23 24.61 10.12
N GLN A 260 45.88 23.45 9.92
CA GLN A 260 45.87 22.33 10.87
C GLN A 260 46.85 22.49 12.04
N LYS A 261 47.88 23.34 11.93
CA LYS A 261 48.90 23.56 12.97
C LYS A 261 48.55 24.65 13.98
N ASP A 262 47.69 25.61 13.62
CA ASP A 262 47.15 26.63 14.55
C ASP A 262 45.82 26.21 15.18
N GLY A 263 45.67 24.93 15.51
CA GLY A 263 44.56 24.39 16.29
C GLY A 263 44.63 24.80 17.75
N THR A 264 44.41 26.09 18.06
CA THR A 264 43.90 26.51 19.37
C THR A 264 42.43 26.90 19.21
N PRO A 265 41.53 26.38 20.08
CA PRO A 265 40.12 26.77 20.03
C PRO A 265 40.01 28.23 20.49
N PRO A 266 39.26 29.09 19.79
CA PRO A 266 38.98 30.41 20.33
C PRO A 266 38.01 30.25 21.50
N SER A 267 38.57 30.38 22.69
CA SER A 267 37.77 30.63 23.89
C SER A 267 37.25 32.06 23.83
N ASP A 268 35.93 32.15 23.97
CA ASP A 268 35.10 33.28 24.32
C ASP A 268 35.81 34.47 24.99
N SER A 269 35.63 35.68 24.44
CA SER A 269 35.65 36.99 25.12
C SER A 269 35.33 38.09 24.11
N GLY A 270 34.09 38.58 24.13
CA GLY A 270 33.63 39.63 23.22
C GLY A 270 34.23 41.01 23.50
N HIS A 271 34.36 41.83 22.45
CA HIS A 271 33.75 43.16 22.40
C HIS A 271 33.75 43.73 20.98
N ASN A 272 32.73 44.55 20.73
CA ASN A 272 32.45 45.38 19.55
C ASN A 272 33.68 46.03 18.90
N THR A 273 33.63 46.33 17.59
CA THR A 273 33.36 47.69 17.04
C THR A 273 33.53 47.72 15.50
N ALA A 274 32.48 48.25 14.84
CA ALA A 274 32.40 49.00 13.57
C ALA A 274 33.28 48.68 12.33
N VAL A 275 32.57 48.34 11.24
CA VAL A 275 32.47 49.04 9.93
C VAL A 275 33.76 49.67 9.35
N SER A 276 34.17 49.26 8.15
CA SER A 276 34.02 50.03 6.89
C SER A 276 34.80 49.43 5.71
N THR A 277 34.08 49.18 4.60
CA THR A 277 34.33 49.67 3.21
C THR A 277 35.72 49.37 2.59
N VAL A 278 35.90 48.98 1.32
CA VAL A 278 35.42 49.54 0.05
C VAL A 278 35.85 48.54 -1.05
N LEU A 279 35.15 48.47 -2.17
CA LEU A 279 35.71 48.61 -3.53
C LEU A 279 34.53 48.76 -4.54
N PRO A 280 34.74 49.39 -5.72
CA PRO A 280 33.97 50.56 -6.17
C PRO A 280 33.42 50.36 -7.64
N PRO A 281 33.29 51.36 -8.53
CA PRO A 281 32.05 52.12 -8.75
C PRO A 281 31.62 52.28 -10.26
N ILE A 282 30.57 53.10 -10.51
CA ILE A 282 30.28 53.88 -11.77
C ILE A 282 29.67 53.08 -12.94
N LEU A 283 28.57 53.43 -13.65
CA LEU A 283 27.70 54.63 -13.80
C LEU A 283 26.36 54.21 -14.50
N PRO A 284 25.36 55.11 -14.62
CA PRO A 284 23.96 54.83 -14.86
C PRO A 284 23.53 55.01 -16.32
N ASN A 285 22.34 54.51 -16.64
CA ASN A 285 21.47 55.17 -17.61
C ASN A 285 20.02 54.77 -17.34
N GLY A 286 19.15 55.77 -17.31
CA GLY A 286 17.77 55.64 -16.87
C GLY A 286 16.77 55.33 -17.98
N ILE A 287 15.50 55.44 -17.56
CA ILE A 287 14.32 55.94 -18.27
C ILE A 287 13.20 54.88 -18.49
N ASN A 288 12.04 55.22 -17.88
CA ASN A 288 10.64 54.84 -18.14
C ASN A 288 10.16 53.43 -17.72
N GLY A 289 9.03 53.25 -17.06
CA GLY A 289 8.00 54.18 -16.57
C GLY A 289 6.77 53.42 -16.04
N ALA A 290 5.95 54.13 -15.24
CA ALA A 290 4.50 53.94 -14.92
C ALA A 290 4.03 52.59 -14.36
N GLY A 291 3.17 52.47 -13.35
CA GLY A 291 2.33 53.37 -12.53
C GLY A 291 1.78 52.51 -11.36
N ASP A 292 1.58 53.06 -10.17
CA ASP A 292 0.26 53.52 -9.65
C ASP A 292 -0.69 52.34 -9.36
N SER A 293 -1.35 52.14 -8.21
CA SER A 293 -1.35 52.69 -6.86
C SER A 293 -2.34 51.84 -6.04
N SER A 294 -2.23 51.92 -4.72
CA SER A 294 -3.27 51.69 -3.71
C SER A 294 -3.83 50.28 -3.50
N THR A 295 -3.31 49.65 -2.43
CA THR A 295 -4.10 48.97 -1.40
C THR A 295 -5.12 49.92 -0.75
N PRO A 296 -6.10 49.37 -0.03
CA PRO A 296 -6.14 49.67 1.40
C PRO A 296 -6.20 48.40 2.26
N GLU A 297 -5.51 48.49 3.39
CA GLU A 297 -5.55 47.58 4.53
C GLU A 297 -6.88 47.74 5.29
N GLU A 298 -7.42 46.62 5.77
CA GLU A 298 -8.12 46.54 7.06
C GLU A 298 -7.59 45.29 7.76
N GLY A 299 -7.02 45.49 8.95
CA GLY A 299 -6.58 44.43 9.83
C GLY A 299 -7.71 44.00 10.75
N ASP A 300 -7.75 42.70 11.06
CA ASP A 300 -8.34 42.20 12.29
C ASP A 300 -7.58 40.95 12.75
N ASP A 301 -7.18 40.99 14.02
CA ASP A 301 -6.58 39.92 14.80
C ASP A 301 -7.57 38.74 14.92
N ALA A 302 -7.25 37.60 14.31
CA ALA A 302 -7.85 36.32 14.67
C ALA A 302 -6.86 35.20 14.37
N ASN A 303 -6.23 34.72 15.46
CA ASN A 303 -5.81 33.34 15.68
C ASN A 303 -6.09 32.41 14.49
N ALA A 304 -5.05 32.11 13.70
CA ALA A 304 -5.11 31.18 12.57
C ALA A 304 -5.40 29.76 13.06
N SER A 305 -6.66 29.52 13.43
CA SER A 305 -7.25 28.20 13.41
C SER A 305 -7.24 27.75 11.96
N MET A 306 -6.69 26.56 11.72
CA MET A 306 -6.86 25.84 10.46
C MET A 306 -8.31 25.99 9.98
N PRO A 307 -8.55 26.21 8.67
CA PRO A 307 -9.91 26.27 8.16
C PRO A 307 -10.67 25.03 8.63
N PRO A 308 -11.90 25.19 9.16
CA PRO A 308 -12.68 24.06 9.62
C PRO A 308 -12.81 23.05 8.48
N MET A 309 -12.49 21.80 8.78
CA MET A 309 -12.68 20.69 7.85
C MET A 309 -14.15 20.70 7.38
N PRO A 310 -14.43 20.54 6.08
CA PRO A 310 -15.80 20.65 5.57
C PRO A 310 -16.72 19.68 6.31
N GLU A 311 -17.88 20.16 6.76
CA GLU A 311 -18.86 19.33 7.45
C GLU A 311 -19.41 18.28 6.48
N ILE A 312 -19.23 16.99 6.79
CA ILE A 312 -19.74 15.89 5.98
C ILE A 312 -21.23 15.72 6.27
N VAL A 313 -22.05 15.95 5.26
CA VAL A 313 -23.50 15.73 5.36
C VAL A 313 -23.82 14.23 5.37
N PRO A 314 -24.88 13.77 6.04
CA PRO A 314 -25.28 12.37 5.97
C PRO A 314 -25.75 12.00 4.56
N ALA A 315 -25.40 10.78 4.12
CA ALA A 315 -25.89 10.23 2.85
C ALA A 315 -27.40 9.90 2.90
N SER A 316 -28.05 10.01 1.74
CA SER A 316 -29.44 9.57 1.55
C SER A 316 -29.47 8.13 1.03
N LEU A 317 -30.35 7.29 1.58
CA LEU A 317 -30.49 5.88 1.21
C LEU A 317 -31.97 5.53 0.94
N TRP A 318 -32.22 4.75 -0.11
CA TRP A 318 -33.56 4.24 -0.46
C TRP A 318 -33.46 2.93 -1.24
N THR A 319 -34.59 2.25 -1.45
CA THR A 319 -34.65 1.01 -2.23
C THR A 319 -35.62 1.10 -3.41
N ARG A 320 -35.45 0.24 -4.42
CA ARG A 320 -36.35 0.10 -5.56
C ARG A 320 -36.69 -1.37 -5.83
N LYS A 321 -37.90 -1.61 -6.35
CA LYS A 321 -38.43 -2.98 -6.58
C LYS A 321 -38.15 -3.56 -7.96
N ASP A 322 -37.58 -2.78 -8.88
CA ASP A 322 -37.30 -3.17 -10.27
C ASP A 322 -36.01 -3.99 -10.43
N LEU A 323 -35.76 -4.93 -9.51
CA LEU A 323 -34.54 -5.73 -9.44
C LEU A 323 -34.19 -6.45 -10.75
N LYS A 324 -35.19 -7.06 -11.40
CA LYS A 324 -34.98 -7.81 -12.65
C LYS A 324 -34.58 -6.89 -13.81
N GLU A 325 -35.22 -5.74 -13.93
CA GLU A 325 -34.92 -4.76 -14.99
C GLU A 325 -33.54 -4.16 -14.78
N PHE A 326 -33.20 -3.81 -13.54
CA PHE A 326 -31.88 -3.32 -13.14
C PHE A 326 -30.77 -4.31 -13.51
N LYS A 327 -30.86 -5.56 -13.04
CA LYS A 327 -29.87 -6.62 -13.34
C LYS A 327 -29.74 -6.85 -14.86
N ASN A 328 -30.85 -6.91 -15.59
CA ASN A 328 -30.84 -7.11 -17.03
C ASN A 328 -30.17 -5.96 -17.81
N SER A 329 -30.34 -4.72 -17.33
CA SER A 329 -29.71 -3.56 -17.95
C SER A 329 -28.18 -3.57 -17.81
N LEU A 330 -27.67 -4.04 -16.67
CA LEU A 330 -26.24 -4.04 -16.35
C LEU A 330 -25.51 -5.29 -16.86
N ARG A 331 -26.20 -6.42 -17.06
CA ARG A 331 -25.60 -7.66 -17.59
C ARG A 331 -24.87 -7.50 -18.94
N LYS A 332 -25.21 -6.47 -19.71
CA LYS A 332 -24.55 -6.16 -20.99
C LYS A 332 -23.18 -5.51 -20.83
N SER A 333 -22.90 -4.88 -19.69
CA SER A 333 -21.68 -4.15 -19.41
C SER A 333 -20.87 -4.86 -18.33
N LYS A 334 -19.76 -5.50 -18.72
CA LYS A 334 -18.88 -6.23 -17.79
C LYS A 334 -18.30 -5.35 -16.67
N GLU A 335 -18.15 -4.05 -16.91
CA GLU A 335 -17.63 -3.08 -15.93
C GLU A 335 -18.56 -2.85 -14.73
N ASN A 336 -19.85 -3.14 -14.90
CA ASN A 336 -20.90 -2.95 -13.88
C ASN A 336 -21.24 -4.24 -13.12
N VAL A 337 -20.51 -5.32 -13.39
CA VAL A 337 -20.74 -6.64 -12.78
C VAL A 337 -19.44 -7.16 -12.18
N ILE A 338 -19.40 -7.30 -10.86
CA ILE A 338 -18.23 -7.79 -10.12
C ILE A 338 -18.61 -9.07 -9.40
N THR A 339 -17.70 -10.04 -9.37
CA THR A 339 -17.85 -11.24 -8.53
C THR A 339 -17.00 -11.05 -7.28
N VAL A 340 -17.63 -10.89 -6.12
CA VAL A 340 -16.95 -10.81 -4.83
C VAL A 340 -16.82 -12.24 -4.29
N SER A 341 -15.60 -12.75 -4.20
CA SER A 341 -15.29 -14.09 -3.69
C SER A 341 -15.70 -14.25 -2.22
N SER A 342 -15.80 -15.51 -1.77
CA SER A 342 -15.97 -15.80 -0.34
C SER A 342 -14.80 -15.27 0.47
N LEU A 343 -15.03 -14.77 1.68
CA LEU A 343 -13.97 -14.20 2.52
C LEU A 343 -13.19 -13.06 1.82
N ALA A 344 -13.85 -12.30 0.95
CA ALA A 344 -13.23 -11.21 0.20
C ALA A 344 -14.03 -9.92 0.32
N THR A 345 -13.37 -8.80 0.08
CA THR A 345 -13.98 -7.48 0.01
C THR A 345 -13.69 -6.87 -1.36
N ALA A 346 -14.63 -6.10 -1.89
CA ALA A 346 -14.44 -5.34 -3.11
C ALA A 346 -14.63 -3.85 -2.84
N THR A 347 -13.66 -3.03 -3.21
CA THR A 347 -13.71 -1.58 -3.06
C THR A 347 -13.76 -0.92 -4.44
N VAL A 348 -14.85 -0.23 -4.72
CA VAL A 348 -15.00 0.60 -5.93
C VAL A 348 -14.59 2.03 -5.59
N ARG A 349 -13.51 2.50 -6.22
CA ARG A 349 -12.96 3.85 -6.05
C ARG A 349 -13.56 4.78 -7.10
N VAL A 350 -14.28 5.81 -6.66
CA VAL A 350 -14.99 6.77 -7.52
C VAL A 350 -14.49 8.20 -7.24
N PRO A 351 -13.60 8.75 -8.08
CA PRO A 351 -13.13 10.13 -7.95
C PRO A 351 -14.27 11.14 -8.14
N THR A 352 -14.23 12.24 -7.38
CA THR A 352 -15.15 13.37 -7.57
C THR A 352 -14.87 14.07 -8.90
N HIS A 353 -15.90 14.30 -9.69
CA HIS A 353 -15.79 15.06 -10.94
C HIS A 353 -15.81 16.57 -10.69
N GLU A 354 -15.04 17.36 -11.45
CA GLU A 354 -14.95 18.83 -11.28
C GLU A 354 -16.30 19.54 -11.46
N ASP A 355 -17.08 19.10 -12.46
CA ASP A 355 -18.45 19.61 -12.70
C ASP A 355 -19.53 18.91 -11.86
N GLY A 356 -19.14 18.02 -10.94
CA GLY A 356 -20.09 17.23 -10.16
C GLY A 356 -20.40 17.84 -8.80
N THR A 357 -21.61 17.65 -8.31
CA THR A 357 -22.05 18.13 -6.99
C THR A 357 -22.47 17.00 -6.05
N CYS A 358 -22.85 15.84 -6.58
CA CYS A 358 -23.37 14.72 -5.80
C CYS A 358 -23.07 13.38 -6.47
N LEU A 359 -22.69 12.38 -5.68
CA LEU A 359 -22.53 11.00 -6.11
C LEU A 359 -23.87 10.27 -5.95
N PHE A 360 -24.22 9.44 -6.92
CA PHE A 360 -25.31 8.48 -6.84
C PHE A 360 -24.77 7.07 -7.06
N TRP A 361 -25.26 6.12 -6.27
CA TRP A 361 -24.95 4.71 -6.42
C TRP A 361 -26.22 3.87 -6.39
N GLU A 362 -26.20 2.78 -7.15
CA GLU A 362 -27.22 1.76 -7.15
C GLU A 362 -26.55 0.40 -7.20
N PHE A 363 -27.00 -0.56 -6.39
CA PHE A 363 -26.47 -1.91 -6.42
C PHE A 363 -27.48 -2.99 -6.06
N ALA A 364 -27.20 -4.20 -6.53
CA ALA A 364 -27.99 -5.39 -6.26
C ALA A 364 -27.10 -6.65 -6.37
N THR A 365 -27.50 -7.74 -5.72
CA THR A 365 -26.84 -9.05 -5.79
C THR A 365 -27.80 -10.10 -6.30
N ASP A 366 -27.29 -11.23 -6.83
CA ASP A 366 -28.21 -12.24 -7.39
C ASP A 366 -29.08 -12.96 -6.34
N HIS A 367 -28.47 -13.53 -5.28
CA HIS A 367 -29.14 -14.52 -4.42
C HIS A 367 -29.00 -14.29 -2.92
N TYR A 368 -28.09 -13.42 -2.48
CA TYR A 368 -27.72 -13.28 -1.07
C TYR A 368 -27.39 -11.82 -0.76
N ASP A 369 -27.51 -11.44 0.50
CA ASP A 369 -27.09 -10.15 1.02
C ASP A 369 -25.58 -9.91 0.87
N ILE A 370 -25.15 -8.65 0.97
CA ILE A 370 -23.72 -8.27 1.03
C ILE A 370 -23.56 -7.10 2.01
N GLY A 371 -22.41 -7.00 2.68
CA GLY A 371 -22.06 -5.83 3.46
C GLY A 371 -21.81 -4.64 2.55
N PHE A 372 -22.33 -3.46 2.90
CA PHE A 372 -22.12 -2.23 2.13
C PHE A 372 -21.83 -1.05 3.05
N GLY A 373 -20.78 -0.32 2.73
CA GLY A 373 -20.41 0.94 3.37
C GLY A 373 -19.76 1.91 2.38
N VAL A 374 -19.64 3.17 2.80
CA VAL A 374 -19.11 4.26 1.98
C VAL A 374 -18.16 5.11 2.81
N TYR A 375 -16.96 5.33 2.28
CA TYR A 375 -15.94 6.20 2.86
C TYR A 375 -15.54 7.28 1.85
N PHE A 376 -14.97 8.38 2.35
CA PHE A 376 -14.44 9.46 1.52
C PHE A 376 -12.96 9.67 1.82
N GLU A 377 -12.12 9.50 0.81
CA GLU A 377 -10.68 9.69 0.88
C GLU A 377 -10.32 11.09 0.37
N TRP A 378 -9.71 11.92 1.22
CA TRP A 378 -9.27 13.27 0.90
C TRP A 378 -7.98 13.25 0.07
N THR A 379 -8.12 12.88 -1.20
CA THR A 379 -7.02 12.82 -2.16
C THR A 379 -7.41 13.41 -3.52
N ILE A 380 -6.43 13.84 -4.30
CA ILE A 380 -6.65 14.27 -5.68
C ILE A 380 -6.26 13.10 -6.58
N ALA A 381 -7.26 12.43 -7.15
CA ALA A 381 -7.01 11.38 -8.12
C ALA A 381 -6.37 11.95 -9.40
N PRO A 382 -5.39 11.25 -10.01
CA PRO A 382 -4.76 11.69 -11.26
C PRO A 382 -5.72 11.58 -12.46
N SER A 383 -6.82 10.85 -12.34
CA SER A 383 -7.84 10.66 -13.37
C SER A 383 -9.24 10.50 -12.76
N ASN A 384 -10.27 10.83 -13.54
CA ASN A 384 -11.69 10.65 -13.17
C ASN A 384 -12.21 9.23 -13.48
N THR A 385 -11.32 8.26 -13.68
CA THR A 385 -11.68 6.88 -14.04
C THR A 385 -12.04 6.07 -12.80
N VAL A 386 -13.18 5.40 -12.82
CA VAL A 386 -13.59 4.47 -11.75
C VAL A 386 -12.69 3.24 -11.77
N SER A 387 -12.19 2.83 -10.61
CA SER A 387 -11.35 1.62 -10.47
C SER A 387 -11.92 0.67 -9.42
N VAL A 388 -11.73 -0.63 -9.63
CA VAL A 388 -12.25 -1.68 -8.76
C VAL A 388 -11.07 -2.47 -8.21
N HIS A 389 -10.98 -2.57 -6.89
CA HIS A 389 -9.99 -3.40 -6.19
C HIS A 389 -10.73 -4.51 -5.46
N VAL A 390 -10.30 -5.77 -5.64
CA VAL A 390 -10.85 -6.93 -4.93
C VAL A 390 -9.74 -7.48 -4.05
N SER A 391 -9.91 -7.37 -2.73
CA SER A 391 -8.96 -7.87 -1.74
C SER A 391 -9.50 -9.19 -1.18
N GLU A 392 -8.69 -10.25 -1.19
CA GLU A 392 -8.99 -11.47 -0.44
C GLU A 392 -8.54 -11.23 1.01
N SER A 393 -9.41 -11.50 1.99
CA SER A 393 -9.25 -11.12 3.42
C SER A 393 -7.96 -11.61 4.09
N SER A 394 -7.15 -12.42 3.42
CA SER A 394 -5.83 -12.84 3.89
C SER A 394 -4.76 -11.74 3.79
N ASP A 395 -5.00 -10.67 3.03
CA ASP A 395 -3.98 -9.65 2.69
C ASP A 395 -4.06 -8.39 3.59
N GLU A 396 -5.12 -8.23 4.41
CA GLU A 396 -5.30 -7.02 5.24
C GLU A 396 -4.95 -7.19 6.73
N GLU A 397 -4.65 -8.42 7.21
CA GLU A 397 -4.28 -8.66 8.63
C GLU A 397 -2.76 -8.76 8.90
N GLU A 398 -1.88 -8.69 7.89
CA GLU A 398 -0.43 -8.91 8.07
C GLU A 398 0.40 -7.65 8.45
N PHE A 399 -0.23 -6.50 8.73
CA PHE A 399 0.54 -5.26 9.01
C PHE A 399 0.11 -4.45 10.23
N GLU A 400 -0.43 -5.10 11.26
CA GLU A 400 -0.53 -4.52 12.62
C GLU A 400 0.20 -5.38 13.66
N GLU A 401 1.49 -5.67 13.45
CA GLU A 401 2.38 -6.00 14.57
C GLU A 401 2.86 -4.71 15.23
N GLU A 402 2.16 -4.32 16.30
CA GLU A 402 2.67 -3.44 17.34
C GLU A 402 4.02 -3.96 17.83
N ARG A 403 5.11 -3.24 17.53
CA ARG A 403 6.41 -3.50 18.14
C ARG A 403 6.39 -3.00 19.59
N PRO A 404 6.59 -3.85 20.62
CA PRO A 404 6.67 -3.40 21.99
C PRO A 404 8.10 -2.91 22.31
N GLY A 405 8.18 -1.71 22.90
CA GLY A 405 9.15 -1.34 23.93
C GLY A 405 10.63 -1.22 23.54
N VAL A 406 11.08 0.01 23.31
CA VAL A 406 12.37 0.46 23.87
C VAL A 406 12.13 1.76 24.62
N GLU A 407 12.47 1.70 25.90
CA GLU A 407 12.25 2.67 26.97
C GLU A 407 12.94 4.02 26.69
N ALA A 408 12.22 5.12 26.94
CA ALA A 408 12.83 6.40 27.25
C ALA A 408 12.02 7.08 28.35
N GLU A 409 12.72 7.39 29.43
CA GLU A 409 12.17 7.78 30.73
C GLU A 409 11.50 9.16 30.75
N ALA A 410 10.38 9.19 31.46
CA ALA A 410 9.74 10.27 32.22
C ALA A 410 10.32 11.71 32.18
N LYS A 411 9.44 12.67 31.86
CA LYS A 411 9.10 13.80 32.74
C LYS A 411 7.87 14.60 32.26
N GLY A 412 6.83 14.64 33.10
CA GLY A 412 5.98 15.83 33.30
C GLY A 412 4.67 15.97 32.52
N ASP A 413 3.59 15.48 33.13
CA ASP A 413 2.34 16.23 33.42
C ASP A 413 1.65 17.04 32.28
N ASP A 414 0.68 16.41 31.59
CA ASP A 414 -0.64 16.99 31.23
C ASP A 414 -1.57 15.88 30.71
N VAL A 415 -2.82 15.83 31.20
CA VAL A 415 -3.75 14.68 31.15
C VAL A 415 -4.85 14.83 30.08
N GLU A 416 -4.89 15.88 29.26
CA GLU A 416 -6.04 16.14 28.36
C GLU A 416 -5.65 16.60 26.94
N ARG A 417 -4.75 15.89 26.25
CA ARG A 417 -4.52 16.16 24.81
C ARG A 417 -4.37 14.88 23.99
N GLY A 418 -5.45 14.52 23.31
CA GLY A 418 -5.51 13.42 22.34
C GLY A 418 -4.33 13.45 21.39
N GLY A 419 -3.61 12.33 21.34
CA GLY A 419 -2.42 12.15 20.52
C GLY A 419 -2.73 12.43 19.06
N LYS A 420 -2.00 13.40 18.49
CA LYS A 420 -1.83 13.49 17.04
C LYS A 420 -1.06 12.25 16.62
N THR A 421 -1.77 11.32 16.01
CA THR A 421 -1.18 10.20 15.25
C THR A 421 -0.17 10.77 14.27
N ALA A 422 1.05 10.20 14.26
CA ALA A 422 2.01 10.44 13.19
C ALA A 422 1.35 10.09 11.85
N PRO A 423 1.64 10.80 10.75
CA PRO A 423 0.96 10.58 9.49
C PRO A 423 1.33 9.18 9.00
N SER A 424 0.34 8.29 8.97
CA SER A 424 0.38 7.19 8.02
C SER A 424 0.49 7.82 6.64
N ASP A 425 1.32 7.27 5.75
CA ASP A 425 1.40 7.69 4.32
C ASP A 425 0.08 7.46 3.55
N LYS A 426 -1.03 7.25 4.25
CA LYS A 426 -2.37 7.04 3.71
C LYS A 426 -3.14 8.36 3.77
N PRO A 427 -3.83 8.75 2.68
CA PRO A 427 -4.65 9.96 2.67
C PRO A 427 -5.73 9.92 3.76
N PRO A 428 -6.07 11.05 4.40
CA PRO A 428 -7.14 11.13 5.40
C PRO A 428 -8.44 10.56 4.84
N THR A 429 -9.14 9.73 5.62
CA THR A 429 -10.37 9.06 5.19
C THR A 429 -11.47 9.24 6.23
N ASP A 430 -12.66 9.63 5.80
CA ASP A 430 -13.85 9.76 6.63
C ASP A 430 -14.91 8.71 6.30
N GLU A 431 -15.65 8.26 7.32
CA GLU A 431 -16.76 7.34 7.17
C GLU A 431 -18.07 8.10 6.89
N ILE A 432 -18.71 7.80 5.75
CA ILE A 432 -20.03 8.37 5.40
C ILE A 432 -21.13 7.39 5.77
N ILE A 433 -20.96 6.11 5.42
CA ILE A 433 -21.88 5.03 5.75
C ILE A 433 -21.07 3.86 6.33
N PRO A 434 -21.30 3.48 7.60
CA PRO A 434 -20.70 2.27 8.18
C PRO A 434 -21.12 1.02 7.40
N VAL A 435 -20.25 0.02 7.39
CA VAL A 435 -20.51 -1.24 6.69
C VAL A 435 -21.57 -2.05 7.43
N TYR A 436 -22.73 -2.21 6.79
CA TYR A 436 -23.80 -3.08 7.29
C TYR A 436 -24.32 -4.01 6.18
N ARG A 437 -24.81 -5.18 6.58
CA ARG A 437 -25.42 -6.17 5.67
C ARG A 437 -26.71 -5.61 5.06
N ARG A 438 -26.84 -5.72 3.74
CA ARG A 438 -27.99 -5.25 2.97
C ARG A 438 -28.59 -6.40 2.17
N ASP A 439 -29.90 -6.57 2.27
CA ASP A 439 -30.67 -7.56 1.49
C ASP A 439 -30.88 -7.10 0.03
N CYS A 440 -29.80 -6.70 -0.63
CA CYS A 440 -29.81 -6.21 -2.00
C CYS A 440 -30.03 -7.30 -3.06
N HIS A 441 -30.36 -8.51 -2.62
CA HIS A 441 -30.85 -9.59 -3.46
C HIS A 441 -32.38 -9.56 -3.60
N GLU A 442 -33.08 -8.82 -2.74
CA GLU A 442 -34.54 -8.66 -2.78
C GLU A 442 -34.95 -7.35 -3.48
N GLU A 443 -34.26 -6.26 -3.16
CA GLU A 443 -34.50 -4.92 -3.72
C GLU A 443 -33.20 -4.28 -4.20
N VAL A 444 -33.29 -3.34 -5.15
CA VAL A 444 -32.13 -2.54 -5.57
C VAL A 444 -31.88 -1.49 -4.50
N TYR A 445 -30.68 -1.49 -3.92
CA TYR A 445 -30.28 -0.46 -2.96
C TYR A 445 -29.70 0.74 -3.70
N CYS A 446 -30.14 1.92 -3.29
CA CYS A 446 -29.76 3.18 -3.90
C CYS A 446 -29.31 4.17 -2.83
N GLY A 447 -28.44 5.09 -3.20
CA GLY A 447 -28.12 6.21 -2.34
C GLY A 447 -27.46 7.36 -3.06
N SER A 448 -27.34 8.46 -2.34
CA SER A 448 -26.64 9.65 -2.80
C SER A 448 -25.91 10.38 -1.68
N HIS A 449 -24.84 11.06 -2.04
CA HIS A 449 -24.06 11.89 -1.12
C HIS A 449 -23.54 13.13 -1.84
N VAL A 450 -23.87 14.31 -1.30
CA VAL A 450 -23.34 15.58 -1.79
C VAL A 450 -21.84 15.61 -1.55
N TYR A 451 -21.07 16.12 -2.51
CA TYR A 451 -19.61 16.13 -2.41
C TYR A 451 -19.17 16.97 -1.22
N PRO A 452 -18.46 16.39 -0.22
CA PRO A 452 -17.92 17.18 0.89
C PRO A 452 -16.70 18.01 0.43
N GLY A 453 -16.08 17.63 -0.68
CA GLY A 453 -14.97 18.32 -1.31
C GLY A 453 -14.43 17.53 -2.49
N ARG A 454 -13.20 17.84 -2.93
CA ARG A 454 -12.48 17.03 -3.92
C ARG A 454 -11.83 15.84 -3.23
N GLY A 455 -12.10 14.64 -3.74
CA GLY A 455 -11.69 13.40 -3.11
C GLY A 455 -12.02 12.17 -3.95
N VAL A 456 -11.94 11.01 -3.31
CA VAL A 456 -12.31 9.72 -3.90
C VAL A 456 -13.28 9.00 -2.95
N TYR A 457 -14.45 8.64 -3.45
CA TYR A 457 -15.39 7.79 -2.72
C TYR A 457 -14.92 6.33 -2.79
N LEU A 458 -14.99 5.64 -1.65
CA LEU A 458 -14.69 4.21 -1.52
C LEU A 458 -15.99 3.47 -1.19
N LEU A 459 -16.61 2.86 -2.20
CA LEU A 459 -17.77 2.00 -2.01
C LEU A 459 -17.27 0.60 -1.66
N LYS A 460 -17.40 0.22 -0.38
CA LYS A 460 -16.95 -1.07 0.12
C LYS A 460 -18.09 -2.08 0.08
N PHE A 461 -17.87 -3.17 -0.65
CA PHE A 461 -18.72 -4.34 -0.71
C PHE A 461 -18.05 -5.48 0.04
N ASP A 462 -18.55 -5.78 1.22
CA ASP A 462 -17.94 -6.71 2.17
C ASP A 462 -18.62 -8.08 2.10
N ASN A 463 -17.85 -9.10 1.74
CA ASN A 463 -18.25 -10.50 1.76
C ASN A 463 -17.32 -11.35 2.65
N SER A 464 -16.60 -10.70 3.58
CA SER A 464 -15.68 -11.33 4.55
C SER A 464 -16.40 -12.33 5.46
N TYR A 465 -17.64 -12.04 5.86
CA TYR A 465 -18.45 -12.93 6.70
C TYR A 465 -18.96 -14.18 5.96
N SER A 466 -18.95 -14.16 4.63
CA SER A 466 -19.44 -15.27 3.82
C SER A 466 -18.34 -16.30 3.64
N LEU A 467 -18.41 -17.36 4.45
CA LEU A 467 -17.50 -18.51 4.38
C LEU A 467 -17.64 -19.29 3.06
N TRP A 468 -18.79 -19.20 2.39
CA TRP A 468 -19.15 -20.19 1.36
C TRP A 468 -19.71 -19.68 0.04
N ARG A 469 -20.21 -18.45 0.01
CA ARG A 469 -20.93 -17.90 -1.14
C ARG A 469 -20.16 -16.71 -1.70
N SER A 470 -19.73 -16.83 -2.94
CA SER A 470 -19.40 -15.66 -3.75
C SER A 470 -20.69 -14.90 -4.08
N LYS A 471 -20.55 -13.59 -4.28
CA LYS A 471 -21.66 -12.70 -4.61
C LYS A 471 -21.42 -12.11 -5.99
N THR A 472 -22.37 -12.30 -6.89
CA THR A 472 -22.43 -11.53 -8.13
C THR A 472 -23.07 -10.19 -7.80
N LEU A 473 -22.28 -9.13 -7.82
CA LEU A 473 -22.68 -7.76 -7.55
C LEU A 473 -22.92 -7.03 -8.88
N TYR A 474 -24.10 -6.44 -9.01
CA TYR A 474 -24.45 -5.50 -10.06
C TYR A 474 -24.42 -4.11 -9.44
N TYR A 475 -23.62 -3.20 -9.98
CA TYR A 475 -23.55 -1.85 -9.46
C TYR A 475 -23.54 -0.81 -10.59
N ARG A 476 -23.97 0.40 -10.26
CA ARG A 476 -23.92 1.55 -11.14
C ARG A 476 -23.64 2.78 -10.30
N VAL A 477 -22.72 3.61 -10.78
CA VAL A 477 -22.39 4.91 -10.16
C VAL A 477 -22.47 6.01 -11.20
N TYR A 478 -22.92 7.18 -10.80
CA TYR A 478 -23.02 8.38 -11.65
C TYR A 478 -23.05 9.62 -10.76
N TYR A 479 -22.81 10.78 -11.35
CA TYR A 479 -22.84 12.06 -10.63
C TYR A 479 -23.85 13.01 -11.25
N SER A 480 -24.40 13.92 -10.44
CA SER A 480 -25.16 15.08 -10.93
C SER A 480 -24.27 16.30 -11.06
N ARG A 481 -24.67 17.21 -11.95
CA ARG A 481 -24.16 18.58 -11.98
C ARG A 481 -24.96 19.45 -11.03
#